data_AF-A9G3S9-F1
#
_entry.id   AF-A9G3S9-F1
#
_cell.length_a   1.000
_cell.length_b   1.000
_cell.length_c   1.000
_cell.angle_alpha   90.00
_cell.angle_beta   90.00
_cell.angle_gamma   90.00
#
_symmetry.space_group_name_H-M   'P 1'
#
loop_
_entity.id
_entity.type
_entity.pdbx_description
1 polymer ?
#
loop_
_entity_poly.entity_id
_entity_poly.type
_entity_poly.pdbx_seq_one_letter_code
_entity_poly.pdbx_strand_id
1 'polypeptide(L)'
;MSAASRAPSAESSDTNLFSPTFRAKRGTKAFPDISRTLDLLGTMNRNTNKGYDEAIAYALSLASAWSYADPHTLHDVMNSIGFENRCYSISLSNDALSVHTSASLLQHVDGSAAILCFRGTEPTNIINWLTDASVAPERFHTWGAVHGGFYRSLMPMSRYIACRLTRAIRAPRAGRTGT
;
A
#
# COMPACT_ATOMS: atom_id res chain seq x y z
N MET A 1 -48.30 31.15 34.84
CA MET A 1 -47.20 30.15 34.96
C MET A 1 -47.11 29.44 33.61
N SER A 2 -46.61 30.06 32.54
CA SER A 2 -45.20 30.21 32.11
C SER A 2 -44.39 28.91 32.18
N ALA A 3 -44.32 28.20 31.06
CA ALA A 3 -43.19 27.34 30.68
C ALA A 3 -43.20 27.21 29.14
N ALA A 4 -42.35 28.00 28.48
CA ALA A 4 -42.13 27.96 27.05
C ALA A 4 -41.22 26.77 26.69
N SER A 5 -41.72 25.86 25.85
CA SER A 5 -40.92 24.79 25.24
C SER A 5 -40.25 25.33 23.98
N ARG A 6 -38.93 25.48 24.02
CA ARG A 6 -38.09 26.01 22.94
C ARG A 6 -37.44 24.83 22.21
N ALA A 7 -37.67 24.73 20.91
CA ALA A 7 -37.04 23.75 20.03
C ALA A 7 -35.51 23.98 19.94
N PRO A 8 -34.68 22.93 19.85
CA PRO A 8 -33.27 23.09 19.58
C PRO A 8 -33.03 23.35 18.08
N SER A 9 -32.35 24.46 17.83
CA SER A 9 -31.90 24.95 16.52
C SER A 9 -30.94 23.96 15.84
N ALA A 10 -31.03 23.89 14.52
CA ALA A 10 -30.10 23.18 13.65
C ALA A 10 -28.66 23.68 13.84
N GLU A 11 -27.78 22.83 14.35
CA GLU A 11 -26.33 23.02 14.26
C GLU A 11 -25.87 22.59 12.86
N SER A 12 -25.43 23.58 12.09
CA SER A 12 -24.67 23.39 10.87
C SER A 12 -23.26 22.90 11.23
N SER A 13 -23.04 21.59 11.16
CA SER A 13 -21.71 21.02 11.33
C SER A 13 -20.88 21.26 10.07
N ASP A 14 -19.98 22.24 10.19
CA ASP A 14 -18.91 22.57 9.25
C ASP A 14 -18.07 21.35 8.87
N THR A 15 -18.39 20.71 7.74
CA THR A 15 -17.49 19.80 7.03
C THR A 15 -16.41 20.61 6.29
N ASN A 16 -15.44 21.15 7.02
CA ASN A 16 -14.24 21.78 6.44
C ASN A 16 -13.00 21.64 7.36
N LEU A 17 -12.87 20.53 8.06
CA LEU A 17 -11.68 20.22 8.85
C LEU A 17 -10.94 19.02 8.24
N PHE A 18 -10.27 19.22 7.10
CA PHE A 18 -9.03 18.50 6.72
C PHE A 18 -8.48 19.08 5.41
N SER A 19 -8.01 20.32 5.46
CA SER A 19 -6.96 20.78 4.55
C SER A 19 -5.65 20.76 5.34
N PRO A 20 -4.79 19.74 5.19
CA PRO A 20 -3.46 19.81 5.76
C PRO A 20 -2.68 20.85 4.94
N THR A 21 -2.66 22.10 5.41
CA THR A 21 -1.67 23.09 4.94
C THR A 21 -0.30 22.64 5.43
N PHE A 22 0.34 21.77 4.65
CA PHE A 22 1.72 21.37 4.85
C PHE A 22 2.62 22.57 4.53
N ARG A 23 2.92 23.37 5.55
CA ARG A 23 3.87 24.49 5.45
C ARG A 23 5.28 23.93 5.46
N ALA A 24 5.82 23.62 4.28
CA ALA A 24 7.21 23.18 4.12
C ALA A 24 8.18 24.21 4.74
N LYS A 25 9.06 23.75 5.63
CA LYS A 25 10.17 24.56 6.16
C LYS A 25 11.14 24.88 5.02
N ARG A 26 11.45 26.16 4.86
CA ARG A 26 12.40 26.68 3.87
C ARG A 26 13.76 26.01 4.08
N GLY A 27 14.12 25.05 3.23
CA GLY A 27 15.36 24.26 3.30
C GLY A 27 15.19 22.75 3.09
N THR A 28 13.98 22.20 3.18
CA THR A 28 13.72 20.82 2.73
C THR A 28 13.60 20.81 1.21
N LYS A 29 14.26 19.85 0.52
CA LYS A 29 14.02 19.59 -0.90
C LYS A 29 12.51 19.58 -1.14
N ALA A 30 12.05 20.39 -2.09
CA ALA A 30 10.63 20.48 -2.41
C ALA A 30 10.10 19.06 -2.62
N PHE A 31 8.93 18.75 -2.03
CA PHE A 31 8.24 17.52 -2.35
C PHE A 31 8.15 17.40 -3.87
N PRO A 32 8.40 16.20 -4.45
CA PRO A 32 8.29 16.02 -5.88
C PRO A 32 6.93 16.56 -6.33
N ASP A 33 6.98 17.48 -7.29
CA ASP A 33 5.80 18.11 -7.86
C ASP A 33 4.79 17.02 -8.23
N ILE A 34 3.63 17.03 -7.57
CA ILE A 34 2.58 16.02 -7.75
C ILE A 34 2.19 15.92 -9.24
N SER A 35 2.35 17.01 -9.98
CA SER A 35 2.15 17.08 -11.43
C SER A 35 3.10 16.16 -12.22
N ARG A 36 4.32 15.88 -11.71
CA ARG A 36 5.24 14.88 -12.28
C ARG A 36 4.85 13.46 -11.91
N THR A 37 4.16 13.26 -10.79
CA THR A 37 3.66 11.96 -10.34
C THR A 37 2.50 11.47 -11.22
N LEU A 38 1.82 12.37 -11.93
CA LEU A 38 0.70 12.05 -12.83
C LEU A 38 1.09 11.17 -14.03
N ASP A 39 2.36 11.15 -14.44
CA ASP A 39 2.88 10.18 -15.42
C ASP A 39 3.71 9.08 -14.74
N LEU A 40 3.18 8.53 -13.64
CA LEU A 40 3.84 7.46 -12.90
C LEU A 40 4.08 6.24 -13.81
N LEU A 41 3.09 5.90 -14.62
CA LEU A 41 3.17 4.78 -15.55
C LEU A 41 4.19 5.01 -16.66
N GLY A 42 4.21 6.19 -17.29
CA GLY A 42 5.23 6.51 -18.28
C GLY A 42 6.62 6.48 -17.65
N THR A 43 6.75 6.92 -16.40
CA THR A 43 8.02 6.88 -15.65
C THR A 43 8.44 5.45 -15.33
N MET A 44 7.53 4.60 -14.84
CA MET A 44 7.77 3.17 -14.60
C MET A 44 8.18 2.44 -15.88
N ASN A 45 7.51 2.71 -17.00
CA ASN A 45 7.78 2.05 -18.27
C ASN A 45 9.14 2.48 -18.86
N ARG A 46 9.47 3.78 -18.78
CA ARG A 46 10.75 4.34 -19.28
C ARG A 46 11.96 3.94 -18.44
N ASN A 47 11.77 3.64 -17.15
CA ASN A 47 12.86 3.35 -16.21
C ASN A 47 13.04 1.86 -15.89
N THR A 48 12.42 0.95 -16.65
CA THR A 48 12.63 -0.51 -16.50
C THR A 48 14.12 -0.93 -16.58
N ASN A 49 15.00 -0.07 -17.10
CA ASN A 49 16.45 -0.29 -17.22
C ASN A 49 17.33 0.86 -16.71
N LYS A 50 16.76 1.87 -16.02
CA LYS A 50 17.53 2.97 -15.42
C LYS A 50 17.45 2.84 -13.90
N GLY A 51 18.47 3.32 -13.20
CA GLY A 51 18.59 3.22 -11.74
C GLY A 51 17.45 3.90 -10.96
N TYR A 52 17.70 4.19 -9.70
CA TYR A 52 16.74 4.84 -8.79
C TYR A 52 16.01 6.03 -9.43
N ASP A 53 14.67 6.01 -9.37
CA ASP A 53 13.80 7.12 -9.77
C ASP A 53 13.03 7.64 -8.56
N GLU A 54 13.08 8.95 -8.33
CA GLU A 54 12.48 9.60 -7.16
C GLU A 54 10.95 9.53 -7.15
N ALA A 55 10.28 9.62 -8.30
CA ALA A 55 8.82 9.57 -8.38
C ALA A 55 8.31 8.16 -8.09
N ILE A 56 8.98 7.14 -8.64
CA ILE A 56 8.67 5.73 -8.34
C ILE A 56 8.94 5.44 -6.86
N ALA A 57 10.08 5.87 -6.33
CA ALA A 57 10.41 5.68 -4.92
C ALA A 57 9.39 6.36 -4.00
N TYR A 58 8.94 7.57 -4.34
CA TYR A 58 7.92 8.29 -3.59
C TYR A 58 6.59 7.54 -3.59
N ALA A 59 6.09 7.11 -4.75
CA ALA A 59 4.85 6.35 -4.82
C ALA A 59 4.92 5.00 -4.10
N LEU A 60 6.05 4.27 -4.20
CA LEU A 60 6.25 3.04 -3.44
C LEU A 60 6.32 3.30 -1.93
N SER A 61 6.89 4.44 -1.51
CA SER A 61 6.92 4.82 -0.09
C SER A 61 5.52 5.13 0.44
N LEU A 62 4.68 5.83 -0.34
CA LEU A 62 3.28 6.08 0.00
C LEU A 62 2.49 4.77 0.06
N ALA A 63 2.61 3.92 -0.96
CA ALA A 63 1.92 2.64 -1.00
C ALA A 63 2.30 1.75 0.21
N SER A 64 3.58 1.75 0.58
CA SER A 64 4.08 1.04 1.76
C SER A 64 3.51 1.62 3.06
N ALA A 65 3.58 2.94 3.25
CA ALA A 65 3.08 3.61 4.45
C ALA A 65 1.57 3.41 4.64
N TRP A 66 0.79 3.57 3.56
CA TRP A 66 -0.66 3.43 3.58
C TRP A 66 -1.14 1.97 3.54
N SER A 67 -0.24 1.00 3.38
CA SER A 67 -0.59 -0.44 3.47
C SER A 67 -1.10 -0.86 4.85
N TYR A 68 -0.86 -0.06 5.88
CA TYR A 68 -1.39 -0.24 7.23
C TYR A 68 -2.85 0.25 7.38
N ALA A 69 -3.32 1.09 6.47
CA ALA A 69 -4.71 1.53 6.44
C ALA A 69 -5.61 0.45 5.82
N ASP A 70 -6.93 0.71 5.79
CA ASP A 70 -7.86 -0.15 5.08
C ASP A 70 -7.64 -0.04 3.54
N PRO A 71 -8.04 -1.07 2.78
CA PRO A 71 -7.82 -1.10 1.32
C PRO A 71 -8.46 0.05 0.54
N HIS A 72 -9.55 0.65 1.03
CA HIS A 72 -10.21 1.77 0.37
C HIS A 72 -9.38 3.05 0.54
N THR A 73 -8.90 3.32 1.76
CA THR A 73 -8.00 4.46 2.00
C THR A 73 -6.72 4.36 1.15
N LEU A 74 -6.11 3.17 1.08
CA LEU A 74 -4.93 2.96 0.23
C LEU A 74 -5.25 3.21 -1.25
N HIS A 75 -6.40 2.73 -1.74
CA HIS A 75 -6.86 2.96 -3.11
C HIS A 75 -7.00 4.45 -3.41
N ASP A 76 -7.66 5.20 -2.53
CA ASP A 76 -7.93 6.63 -2.69
C ASP A 76 -6.65 7.47 -2.67
N VAL A 77 -5.73 7.18 -1.75
CA VAL A 77 -4.43 7.85 -1.70
C VAL A 77 -3.65 7.61 -2.99
N MET A 78 -3.62 6.37 -3.47
CA MET A 78 -2.89 6.04 -4.69
C MET A 78 -3.54 6.65 -5.94
N ASN A 79 -4.88 6.73 -6.00
CA ASN A 79 -5.57 7.48 -7.04
C ASN A 79 -5.24 8.97 -6.98
N SER A 80 -5.15 9.56 -5.79
CA SER A 80 -4.88 10.99 -5.60
C SER A 80 -3.51 11.45 -6.14
N ILE A 81 -2.55 10.52 -6.25
CA ILE A 81 -1.23 10.77 -6.83
C ILE A 81 -1.11 10.36 -8.31
N GLY A 82 -2.23 10.02 -8.97
CA GLY A 82 -2.27 9.65 -10.39
C GLY A 82 -2.05 8.18 -10.69
N PHE A 83 -2.14 7.28 -9.70
CA PHE A 83 -2.11 5.84 -9.93
C PHE A 83 -3.52 5.25 -9.86
N GLU A 84 -4.27 5.38 -10.96
CA GLU A 84 -5.61 4.82 -11.08
C GLU A 84 -5.59 3.29 -10.96
N ASN A 85 -6.16 2.75 -9.89
CA ASN A 85 -5.91 1.36 -9.53
C ASN A 85 -7.17 0.58 -9.16
N ARG A 86 -7.06 -0.75 -9.21
CA ARG A 86 -7.94 -1.70 -8.52
C ARG A 86 -7.15 -2.25 -7.34
N CYS A 87 -7.69 -2.11 -6.15
CA CYS A 87 -7.06 -2.60 -4.92
C CYS A 87 -7.65 -3.95 -4.50
N TYR A 88 -6.79 -4.93 -4.24
CA TYR A 88 -7.18 -6.24 -3.71
C TYR A 88 -6.44 -6.52 -2.42
N SER A 89 -7.18 -6.74 -1.33
CA SER A 89 -6.59 -7.19 -0.07
C SER A 89 -6.42 -8.71 -0.05
N ILE A 90 -5.35 -9.14 0.60
CA ILE A 90 -4.98 -10.53 0.84
C ILE A 90 -4.57 -10.63 2.29
N SER A 91 -5.34 -11.35 3.11
CA SER A 91 -5.01 -11.57 4.52
C SER A 91 -4.94 -13.05 4.83
N LEU A 92 -3.92 -13.44 5.58
CA LEU A 92 -3.77 -14.76 6.17
C LEU A 92 -3.46 -14.58 7.66
N SER A 93 -4.28 -15.18 8.51
CA SER A 93 -4.01 -15.30 9.94
C SER A 93 -4.06 -16.78 10.34
N ASN A 94 -3.11 -17.18 11.16
CA ASN A 94 -3.07 -18.45 11.87
C ASN A 94 -2.42 -18.22 13.23
N ASP A 95 -3.26 -18.09 14.25
CA ASP A 95 -2.84 -17.82 15.63
C ASP A 95 -1.96 -18.94 16.20
N ALA A 96 -2.28 -20.20 15.87
CA ALA A 96 -1.53 -21.36 16.36
C ALA A 96 -0.09 -21.42 15.83
N LEU A 97 0.16 -20.81 14.67
CA LEU A 97 1.49 -20.71 14.06
C LEU A 97 2.10 -19.31 14.21
N SER A 98 1.44 -18.40 14.94
CA SER A 98 1.80 -16.98 15.04
C SER A 98 2.04 -16.31 13.68
N VAL A 99 1.26 -16.70 12.67
CA VAL A 99 1.35 -16.13 11.31
C VAL A 99 0.23 -15.11 11.15
N HIS A 100 0.61 -13.84 11.02
CA HIS A 100 -0.30 -12.76 10.65
C HIS A 100 0.32 -11.97 9.50
N THR A 101 -0.13 -12.27 8.28
CA THR A 101 0.39 -11.64 7.08
C THR A 101 -0.76 -11.02 6.30
N SER A 102 -0.63 -9.74 5.98
CA SER A 102 -1.56 -9.06 5.08
C SER A 102 -0.79 -8.34 3.98
N ALA A 103 -1.39 -8.35 2.79
CA ALA A 103 -0.85 -7.69 1.62
C ALA A 103 -1.98 -7.05 0.82
N SER A 104 -1.68 -5.95 0.15
CA SER A 104 -2.57 -5.26 -0.76
C SER A 104 -1.93 -5.24 -2.14
N LEU A 105 -2.68 -5.69 -3.15
CA LEU A 105 -2.28 -5.64 -4.55
C LEU A 105 -3.03 -4.50 -5.23
N LEU A 106 -2.29 -3.45 -5.61
CA LEU A 106 -2.78 -2.34 -6.40
C LEU A 106 -2.44 -2.62 -7.86
N GLN A 107 -3.44 -2.89 -8.69
CA GLN A 107 -3.26 -3.10 -10.12
C GLN A 107 -3.74 -1.87 -10.87
N HIS A 108 -2.93 -1.28 -11.74
CA HIS A 108 -3.42 -0.18 -12.57
C HIS A 108 -4.62 -0.63 -13.43
N VAL A 109 -5.56 0.28 -13.69
CA VAL A 109 -6.82 -0.03 -14.41
C VAL A 109 -6.59 -0.65 -15.79
N ASP A 110 -5.55 -0.21 -16.50
CA ASP A 110 -5.15 -0.71 -17.82
C ASP A 110 -4.29 -1.99 -17.77
N GLY A 111 -3.95 -2.51 -16.58
CA GLY A 111 -3.11 -3.70 -16.41
C GLY A 111 -1.63 -3.54 -16.79
N SER A 112 -1.14 -2.32 -17.01
CA SER A 112 0.26 -2.05 -17.37
C SER A 112 1.24 -2.22 -16.21
N ALA A 113 0.79 -1.94 -14.97
CA ALA A 113 1.59 -2.04 -13.76
C ALA A 113 0.80 -2.62 -12.58
N ALA A 114 1.51 -3.19 -11.62
CA ALA A 114 0.96 -3.60 -10.34
C ALA A 114 1.97 -3.37 -9.22
N ILE A 115 1.48 -2.99 -8.04
CA ILE A 115 2.25 -2.77 -6.81
C ILE A 115 1.70 -3.74 -5.76
N LEU A 116 2.57 -4.61 -5.24
CA LEU A 116 2.24 -5.50 -4.12
C LEU A 116 2.85 -4.92 -2.84
N CYS A 117 2.00 -4.51 -1.92
CA CYS A 117 2.40 -3.97 -0.63
C CYS A 117 2.17 -5.03 0.44
N PHE A 118 3.22 -5.40 1.18
CA PHE A 118 3.06 -6.18 2.39
C PHE A 118 2.92 -5.24 3.57
N ARG A 119 1.85 -5.39 4.34
CA ARG A 119 1.76 -4.70 5.63
C ARG A 119 2.82 -5.30 6.53
N GLY A 120 3.70 -4.45 7.06
CA GLY A 120 4.67 -4.89 8.05
C GLY A 120 3.99 -5.19 9.39
N THR A 121 4.78 -5.70 10.32
CA THR A 121 4.31 -6.00 11.67
C THR A 121 4.10 -4.69 12.44
N GLU A 122 2.99 -4.56 13.16
CA GLU A 122 2.80 -3.41 14.05
C GLU A 122 3.93 -3.32 15.08
N PRO A 123 4.38 -2.12 15.49
CA PRO A 123 5.52 -1.96 16.39
C PRO A 123 5.43 -2.77 17.69
N THR A 124 4.21 -2.91 18.24
CA THR A 124 3.90 -3.74 19.41
C THR A 124 4.11 -5.23 19.16
N ASN A 125 3.77 -5.70 17.96
CA ASN A 125 3.95 -7.09 17.54
C ASN A 125 5.40 -7.37 17.08
N ILE A 126 6.17 -6.36 16.64
CA ILE A 126 7.59 -6.51 16.32
C ILE A 126 8.38 -6.93 17.57
N ILE A 127 8.10 -6.32 18.72
CA ILE A 127 8.76 -6.66 19.98
C ILE A 127 8.43 -8.10 20.35
N ASN A 128 7.14 -8.47 20.35
CA ASN A 128 6.70 -9.84 20.62
C ASN A 128 7.33 -10.84 19.63
N TRP A 129 7.47 -10.48 18.36
CA TRP A 129 8.08 -11.34 17.36
C TRP A 129 9.60 -11.47 17.54
N LEU A 130 10.30 -10.39 17.89
CA LEU A 130 11.73 -10.44 18.22
C LEU A 130 11.99 -11.24 19.50
N THR A 131 11.06 -11.26 20.44
CA THR A 131 11.21 -11.97 21.72
C THR A 131 10.69 -13.40 21.69
N ASP A 132 9.70 -13.72 20.85
CA ASP A 132 8.93 -14.98 20.86
C ASP A 132 9.05 -15.76 19.54
N ALA A 133 9.22 -15.08 18.40
CA ALA A 133 9.39 -15.74 17.11
C ALA A 133 10.86 -16.09 16.88
N SER A 134 11.14 -17.39 16.83
CA SER A 134 12.44 -17.98 16.51
C SER A 134 13.21 -17.17 15.46
N VAL A 135 14.20 -16.40 15.95
CA VAL A 135 15.23 -15.66 15.19
C VAL A 135 16.15 -16.63 14.44
N ALA A 136 15.94 -17.94 14.64
CA ALA A 136 16.72 -18.97 13.97
C ALA A 136 16.58 -18.82 12.44
N PRO A 137 17.70 -18.65 11.74
CA PRO A 137 17.70 -18.58 10.31
C PRO A 137 17.28 -19.94 9.73
N GLU A 138 16.36 -19.91 8.76
CA GLU A 138 15.86 -21.08 8.06
C GLU A 138 16.53 -21.14 6.68
N ARG A 139 16.95 -22.34 6.24
CA ARG A 139 17.60 -22.49 4.93
C ARG A 139 16.61 -22.16 3.80
N PHE A 140 17.01 -21.23 2.94
CA PHE A 140 16.26 -20.86 1.75
C PHE A 140 16.96 -21.41 0.51
N HIS A 141 16.53 -22.61 0.10
CA HIS A 141 17.09 -23.33 -1.04
C HIS A 141 18.63 -23.38 -0.99
N THR A 142 19.29 -23.10 -2.12
CA THR A 142 20.75 -23.00 -2.25
C THR A 142 21.27 -21.57 -2.07
N TRP A 143 20.42 -20.60 -1.77
CA TRP A 143 20.75 -19.17 -1.77
C TRP A 143 21.14 -18.62 -0.39
N GLY A 144 21.09 -19.45 0.65
CA GLY A 144 21.52 -19.11 2.00
C GLY A 144 20.45 -19.37 3.03
N ALA A 145 20.37 -18.51 4.03
CA ALA A 145 19.37 -18.60 5.09
C ALA A 145 18.61 -17.28 5.24
N VAL A 146 17.32 -17.39 5.55
CA VAL A 146 16.39 -16.27 5.74
C VAL A 146 15.85 -16.32 7.15
N HIS A 147 15.28 -15.21 7.64
CA HIS A 147 14.62 -15.23 8.94
C HIS A 147 13.44 -16.22 8.90
N GLY A 148 13.47 -17.26 9.74
CA GLY A 148 12.48 -18.34 9.68
C GLY A 148 11.05 -17.82 9.90
N GLY A 149 10.88 -16.83 10.77
CA GLY A 149 9.58 -16.18 10.94
C GLY A 149 9.03 -15.54 9.65
N PHE A 150 9.86 -14.82 8.87
CA PHE A 150 9.39 -14.18 7.63
C PHE A 150 9.06 -15.24 6.57
N TYR A 151 9.90 -16.28 6.47
CA TYR A 151 9.70 -17.38 5.54
C TYR A 151 8.39 -18.13 5.81
N ARG A 152 8.15 -18.53 7.06
CA ARG A 152 6.90 -19.21 7.46
C ARG A 152 5.67 -18.33 7.27
N SER A 153 5.80 -17.02 7.42
CA SER A 153 4.69 -16.07 7.22
C SER A 153 4.33 -15.85 5.75
N LEU A 154 5.33 -15.91 4.85
CA LEU A 154 5.16 -15.66 3.43
C LEU A 154 4.84 -16.94 2.62
N MET A 155 5.40 -18.08 3.02
CA MET A 155 5.29 -19.34 2.29
C MET A 155 3.85 -19.79 1.99
N PRO A 156 2.91 -19.76 2.95
CA PRO A 156 1.53 -20.17 2.68
C PRO A 156 0.82 -19.23 1.68
N MET A 157 1.19 -17.95 1.64
CA MET A 157 0.61 -16.97 0.72
C MET A 157 1.27 -16.98 -0.66
N SER A 158 2.49 -17.51 -0.78
CA SER A 158 3.32 -17.42 -1.99
C SER A 158 2.59 -17.86 -3.27
N ARG A 159 1.87 -18.99 -3.23
CA ARG A 159 1.11 -19.48 -4.39
C ARG A 159 -0.06 -18.57 -4.74
N TYR A 160 -0.80 -18.08 -3.74
CA TYR A 160 -1.93 -17.18 -3.97
C TYR A 160 -1.46 -15.85 -4.56
N ILE A 161 -0.38 -15.28 -4.02
CA ILE A 161 0.26 -14.07 -4.53
C ILE A 161 0.75 -14.30 -5.97
N ALA A 162 1.48 -15.39 -6.23
CA ALA A 162 1.95 -15.72 -7.56
C ALA A 162 0.80 -15.86 -8.57
N CYS A 163 -0.30 -16.52 -8.19
CA CYS A 163 -1.50 -16.63 -9.03
C CYS A 163 -2.13 -15.26 -9.30
N ARG A 164 -2.27 -14.40 -8.28
CA ARG A 164 -2.82 -13.05 -8.43
C ARG A 164 -1.94 -12.15 -9.30
N LEU A 165 -0.63 -12.17 -9.08
CA LEU A 165 0.34 -11.45 -9.91
C LEU A 165 0.32 -11.95 -11.35
N THR A 166 0.31 -13.28 -11.55
CA THR A 166 0.23 -13.87 -12.90
C THR A 166 -1.05 -13.43 -13.61
N ARG A 167 -2.20 -13.42 -12.90
CA ARG A 167 -3.46 -12.91 -13.45
C ARG A 167 -3.39 -11.41 -13.75
N ALA A 168 -2.76 -10.63 -12.88
CA ALA A 168 -2.62 -9.19 -13.08
C ALA A 168 -1.74 -8.87 -14.31
N ILE A 169 -0.66 -9.62 -14.50
CA ILE A 169 0.26 -9.51 -15.66
C ILE A 169 -0.42 -9.96 -16.96
N ARG A 170 -1.25 -11.01 -16.90
CA ARG A 170 -1.94 -11.58 -18.07
C ARG A 170 -3.28 -10.91 -18.38
N ALA A 171 -3.76 -10.03 -17.51
CA ALA A 171 -5.02 -9.33 -17.74
C ALA A 171 -4.92 -8.53 -19.05
N PRO A 172 -5.93 -8.60 -19.94
CA PRO A 172 -5.94 -7.82 -21.17
C PRO A 172 -5.74 -6.34 -20.85
N ARG A 173 -4.79 -5.70 -21.52
CA ARG A 173 -4.62 -4.26 -21.39
C ARG A 173 -5.81 -3.58 -22.04
N ALA A 174 -6.72 -3.06 -21.23
CA ALA A 174 -7.85 -2.28 -21.71
C ALA A 174 -7.29 -1.04 -22.42
N GLY A 175 -7.33 -1.01 -23.75
CA GLY A 175 -6.83 0.10 -24.56
C GLY A 175 -5.93 -0.24 -25.75
N ARG A 176 -5.51 -1.50 -25.96
CA ARG A 176 -4.75 -1.89 -27.17
C ARG A 176 -5.58 -2.68 -28.18
N THR A 177 -6.77 -2.19 -28.48
CA THR A 177 -7.55 -2.53 -29.67
C THR A 177 -7.54 -1.32 -30.60
N GLY A 178 -6.54 -1.23 -31.47
CA GLY A 178 -6.42 -0.14 -32.42
C GLY A 178 -5.11 -0.25 -33.20
N THR A 179 -5.27 -0.64 -34.47
CA THR A 179 -4.30 -0.79 -35.58
C THR A 179 -3.32 -1.95 -35.50
#